data_AF-A0A4U7EYV2-F1
#
_entry.id   AF-A0A4U7EYV2-F1
#
_cell.length_a   1.000
_cell.length_b   1.000
_cell.length_c   1.000
_cell.angle_alpha   90.00
_cell.angle_beta   90.00
_cell.angle_gamma   90.00
#
_symmetry.space_group_name_H-M   'P 1'
#
loop_
_entity.id
_entity.type
_entity.pdbx_description
1 polymer ?
#
loop_
_entity_poly.entity_id
_entity_poly.type
_entity_poly.pdbx_seq_one_letter_code
_entity_poly.pdbx_strand_id
1 'polypeptide(L)'
;MTPDDGERRSSGLSRRRLLAGIGGVGAVGMASGLGTGAYLSDRVTFANNGFGAGTVELTVGDGVADGVVVDVSGIDRGPEGRVTETFPVGVRTNPARVWLAAECPDDDALAAALRID
;
A
#
# COMPACT_ATOMS: atom_id res chain seq x y z
N MET A 1 52.90 -35.23 35.41
CA MET A 1 52.24 -34.56 36.55
C MET A 1 53.37 -33.94 37.34
N THR A 2 53.69 -32.66 37.22
CA THR A 2 52.91 -31.41 37.40
C THR A 2 53.55 -30.28 36.55
N PRO A 3 52.86 -29.12 36.38
CA PRO A 3 53.15 -28.15 35.32
C PRO A 3 54.33 -27.25 35.68
N ASP A 4 55.07 -26.78 34.68
CA ASP A 4 55.88 -25.57 34.85
C ASP A 4 55.23 -24.46 34.05
N ASP A 5 54.85 -23.44 34.81
CA ASP A 5 53.84 -22.46 34.48
C ASP A 5 54.32 -21.56 33.34
N GLY A 6 53.53 -21.52 32.28
CA GLY A 6 53.78 -20.69 31.10
C GLY A 6 54.20 -19.29 31.51
N GLU A 7 55.41 -18.92 31.08
CA GLU A 7 55.93 -17.56 31.14
C GLU A 7 54.81 -16.60 30.77
N ARG A 8 54.30 -15.91 31.78
CA ARG A 8 53.31 -14.86 31.64
C ARG A 8 54.07 -13.72 30.98
N ARG A 9 54.21 -13.79 29.64
CA ARG A 9 54.94 -12.83 28.80
C ARG A 9 54.54 -11.44 29.28
N SER A 10 55.44 -10.78 29.98
CA SER A 10 55.25 -9.40 30.42
C SER A 10 55.28 -8.57 29.15
N SER A 11 54.13 -8.39 28.52
CA SER A 11 53.94 -7.38 27.49
C SER A 11 54.60 -6.11 28.04
N GLY A 12 55.58 -5.50 27.36
CA GLY A 12 56.34 -4.35 27.88
C GLY A 12 55.51 -3.08 28.14
N LEU A 13 54.20 -3.22 28.32
CA LEU A 13 53.20 -2.21 28.55
C LEU A 13 53.07 -1.96 30.05
N SER A 14 53.44 -0.76 30.47
CA SER A 14 53.12 -0.28 31.83
C SER A 14 51.60 -0.26 32.04
N ARG A 15 51.14 -0.54 33.27
CA ARG A 15 49.71 -0.46 33.67
C ARG A 15 49.02 0.82 33.20
N ARG A 16 49.69 1.97 33.30
CA ARG A 16 49.17 3.27 32.81
C ARG A 16 48.85 3.28 31.32
N ARG A 17 49.65 2.59 30.49
CA ARG A 17 49.47 2.55 29.03
C ARG A 17 48.32 1.62 28.63
N LEU A 18 48.18 0.52 29.36
CA LEU A 18 47.05 -0.39 29.21
C LEU A 18 45.73 0.30 29.60
N LEU A 19 45.71 0.97 30.77
CA LEU A 19 44.54 1.71 31.23
C LEU A 19 44.19 2.88 30.32
N ALA A 20 45.19 3.61 29.80
CA ALA A 20 44.98 4.66 28.82
C ALA A 20 44.40 4.10 27.50
N GLY A 21 44.85 2.92 27.05
CA GLY A 21 44.31 2.25 25.87
C GLY A 21 42.85 1.84 26.04
N ILE A 22 42.53 1.16 27.15
CA ILE A 22 41.16 0.71 27.45
C ILE A 22 40.23 1.92 27.66
N GLY A 23 40.68 2.93 28.41
CA GLY A 23 39.93 4.16 28.64
C GLY A 23 39.69 4.97 27.37
N GLY A 24 40.68 5.04 26.48
CA GLY A 24 40.56 5.71 25.18
C GLY A 24 39.54 5.05 24.26
N VAL A 25 39.57 3.71 24.15
CA VAL A 25 38.59 2.95 23.37
C VAL A 25 37.17 3.11 23.92
N GLY A 26 37.02 3.07 25.26
CA GLY A 26 35.73 3.29 25.92
C GLY A 26 35.16 4.69 25.68
N ALA A 27 35.99 5.73 25.77
CA ALA A 27 35.56 7.11 25.55
C ALA A 27 35.10 7.36 24.10
N VAL A 28 35.82 6.82 23.11
CA VAL A 28 35.43 6.90 21.70
C VAL A 28 34.13 6.15 21.44
N GLY A 29 33.96 4.95 22.01
CA GLY A 29 32.72 4.16 21.88
C GLY A 29 31.49 4.86 22.47
N MET A 30 31.62 5.52 23.63
CA MET A 30 30.55 6.32 24.21
C MET A 30 30.19 7.52 23.34
N ALA A 31 31.18 8.23 22.77
CA ALA A 31 30.92 9.35 21.88
C ALA A 31 30.13 8.94 20.63
N SER A 32 30.45 7.79 20.02
CA SER A 32 29.68 7.24 18.91
C SER A 32 28.27 6.79 19.32
N GLY A 33 28.13 6.18 20.50
CA GLY A 33 26.84 5.69 21.01
C GLY A 33 25.85 6.79 21.39
N LEU A 34 26.32 7.94 21.90
CA LEU A 34 25.46 9.06 22.27
C LEU A 34 24.71 9.66 21.07
N GLY A 35 25.38 9.76 19.91
CA GLY A 35 24.75 10.27 18.68
C GLY A 35 23.67 9.33 18.13
N THR A 36 23.96 8.03 18.07
CA THR A 36 22.99 7.02 17.64
C THR A 36 21.83 6.89 18.63
N GLY A 37 22.10 7.02 19.94
CA GLY A 37 21.07 7.04 20.97
C GLY A 37 20.09 8.20 20.80
N ALA A 38 20.59 9.42 20.52
CA ALA A 38 19.74 10.58 20.23
C ALA A 38 18.90 10.37 18.96
N TYR A 39 19.50 9.85 17.89
CA TYR A 39 18.81 9.56 16.62
C TYR A 39 17.71 8.50 16.79
N LEU A 40 17.95 7.45 17.57
CA LEU A 40 16.99 6.37 17.80
C LEU A 40 15.96 6.68 18.89
N SER A 41 16.25 7.62 19.79
CA SER A 41 15.32 8.06 20.84
C SER A 41 14.39 9.16 20.36
N ASP A 42 14.67 9.78 19.21
CA ASP A 42 13.76 10.73 18.62
C ASP A 42 12.44 10.03 18.27
N ARG A 43 11.36 10.51 18.86
CA ARG A 43 10.01 10.03 18.61
C ARG A 43 9.30 11.07 17.77
N VAL A 44 9.37 10.91 16.46
CA VAL A 44 8.58 11.74 15.54
C VAL A 44 7.13 11.29 15.63
N THR A 45 6.31 12.04 16.36
CA THR A 45 4.86 11.86 16.35
C THR A 45 4.31 12.61 15.15
N PHE A 46 3.89 11.88 14.12
CA PHE A 46 3.09 12.45 13.04
C PHE A 46 1.66 12.62 13.56
N ALA A 47 1.38 13.78 14.18
CA ALA A 47 0.01 14.17 14.48
C ALA A 47 -0.79 14.25 13.16
N ASN A 48 -2.01 13.70 13.15
CA ASN A 48 -2.88 13.52 11.97
C ASN A 48 -2.59 12.34 11.03
N ASN A 49 -1.96 11.26 11.49
CA ASN A 49 -2.07 9.98 10.77
C ASN A 49 -3.49 9.40 10.93
N GLY A 50 -4.36 9.70 9.96
CA GLY A 50 -5.67 9.08 9.83
C GLY A 50 -5.64 7.99 8.76
N PHE A 51 -6.11 6.78 9.10
CA PHE A 51 -6.47 5.79 8.09
C PHE A 51 -7.80 6.20 7.46
N GLY A 52 -7.76 6.85 6.30
CA GLY A 52 -8.94 7.14 5.50
C GLY A 52 -9.20 6.02 4.51
N ALA A 53 -10.44 5.52 4.42
CA ALA A 53 -10.84 4.75 3.26
C ALA A 53 -10.79 5.69 2.04
N GLY A 54 -10.02 5.32 1.01
CA GLY A 54 -10.01 6.07 -0.25
C GLY A 54 -11.39 6.05 -0.89
N THR A 55 -11.78 7.13 -1.58
CA THR A 55 -13.01 7.18 -2.36
C THR A 55 -12.76 6.61 -3.77
N VAL A 56 -13.81 6.02 -4.35
CA VAL A 56 -13.84 5.58 -5.75
C VAL A 56 -14.98 6.34 -6.41
N GLU A 57 -14.71 6.98 -7.54
CA GLU A 57 -15.73 7.68 -8.33
C GLU A 57 -15.95 6.92 -9.64
N LEU A 58 -17.19 6.52 -9.90
CA LEU A 58 -17.61 5.92 -11.17
C LEU A 58 -18.14 7.03 -12.09
N THR A 59 -17.71 7.04 -13.35
CA THR A 59 -18.18 8.01 -14.34
C THR A 59 -18.84 7.32 -15.53
N VAL A 60 -19.91 7.92 -16.03
CA VAL A 60 -20.53 7.60 -17.31
C VAL A 60 -20.45 8.85 -18.19
N GLY A 61 -19.75 8.76 -19.32
CA GLY A 61 -19.36 9.93 -20.09
C GLY A 61 -18.39 10.83 -19.30
N ASP A 62 -18.70 12.12 -19.22
CA ASP A 62 -17.87 13.12 -18.54
C ASP A 62 -18.24 13.35 -17.06
N GLY A 63 -19.33 12.75 -16.59
CA GLY A 63 -19.90 12.99 -15.25
C GLY A 63 -19.80 11.80 -14.31
N VAL A 64 -19.83 12.07 -13.00
CA VAL A 64 -19.99 11.05 -11.95
C VAL A 64 -21.43 10.55 -11.97
N ALA A 65 -21.62 9.24 -11.98
CA ALA A 65 -22.93 8.62 -12.09
C ALA A 65 -23.07 7.37 -11.20
N ASP A 66 -24.24 7.23 -10.59
CA ASP A 66 -24.63 6.06 -9.81
C ASP A 66 -25.33 4.98 -10.66
N GLY A 67 -25.63 5.29 -11.93
CA GLY A 67 -26.27 4.38 -12.88
C GLY A 67 -26.46 5.00 -14.26
N VAL A 68 -26.88 4.16 -15.22
CA VAL A 68 -27.26 4.57 -16.58
C VAL A 68 -28.67 4.05 -16.87
N VAL A 69 -29.49 4.89 -17.50
CA VAL A 69 -30.82 4.49 -17.98
C VAL A 69 -30.73 4.34 -19.50
N VAL A 70 -31.14 3.18 -19.99
CA VAL A 70 -31.21 2.89 -21.43
C VAL A 70 -32.69 2.78 -21.79
N ASP A 71 -33.14 3.59 -22.73
CA ASP A 71 -34.50 3.50 -23.26
C ASP A 71 -34.58 2.36 -24.27
N VAL A 72 -35.58 1.51 -24.12
CA VAL A 72 -35.80 0.31 -24.94
C VAL A 72 -37.09 0.52 -25.72
N SER A 73 -37.08 1.49 -26.63
CA SER A 73 -38.22 1.82 -27.50
C SER A 73 -37.86 1.69 -28.99
N GLY A 74 -38.87 1.50 -29.85
CA GLY A 74 -38.66 1.43 -31.31
C GLY A 74 -37.87 0.21 -31.81
N ILE A 75 -37.84 -0.88 -31.05
CA ILE A 75 -37.08 -2.10 -31.39
C ILE A 75 -37.96 -3.06 -32.19
N ASP A 76 -37.48 -3.48 -33.37
CA ASP A 76 -38.11 -4.50 -34.22
C ASP A 76 -37.43 -5.87 -34.09
N ARG A 77 -38.17 -6.95 -34.35
CA ARG A 77 -37.59 -8.31 -34.37
C ARG A 77 -36.73 -8.53 -35.60
N GLY A 78 -35.47 -8.92 -35.39
CA GLY A 78 -34.57 -9.41 -36.44
C GLY A 78 -33.19 -8.74 -36.41
N PRO A 79 -32.21 -9.26 -37.17
CA PRO A 79 -30.84 -8.74 -37.19
C PRO A 79 -30.73 -7.30 -37.70
N GLU A 80 -31.75 -6.81 -38.40
CA GLU A 80 -31.81 -5.46 -38.99
C GLU A 80 -32.42 -4.41 -38.03
N GLY A 81 -33.00 -4.86 -36.91
CA GLY A 81 -33.56 -4.01 -35.85
C GLY A 81 -32.63 -3.79 -34.65
N ARG A 82 -31.33 -4.09 -34.79
CA ARG A 82 -30.37 -3.94 -33.68
C ARG A 82 -29.98 -2.47 -33.51
N VAL A 83 -30.35 -1.91 -32.36
CA VAL A 83 -29.86 -0.60 -31.92
C VAL A 83 -28.68 -0.83 -30.96
N THR A 84 -27.60 -0.09 -31.18
CA THR A 84 -26.41 -0.12 -30.31
C THR A 84 -26.17 1.27 -29.76
N GLU A 85 -26.16 1.38 -28.44
CA GLU A 85 -25.71 2.58 -27.74
C GLU A 85 -24.40 2.30 -27.00
N THR A 86 -23.51 3.28 -26.98
CA THR A 86 -22.20 3.17 -26.34
C THR A 86 -22.08 4.19 -25.23
N PHE A 87 -21.75 3.71 -24.02
CA PHE A 87 -21.53 4.54 -22.85
C PHE A 87 -20.06 4.45 -22.40
N PRO A 88 -19.30 5.55 -22.37
CA PRO A 88 -17.95 5.52 -21.83
C PRO A 88 -18.01 5.34 -20.33
N VAL A 89 -17.45 4.24 -19.80
CA VAL A 89 -17.38 3.98 -18.35
C VAL A 89 -15.96 4.21 -17.86
N GLY A 90 -15.80 4.96 -16.78
CA GLY A 90 -14.51 5.27 -16.18
C GLY A 90 -14.53 5.10 -14.67
N VAL A 91 -13.35 4.84 -14.11
CA VAL A 91 -13.09 4.88 -12.66
C VAL A 91 -12.06 5.96 -12.40
N ARG A 92 -12.36 6.86 -11.47
CA ARG A 92 -11.45 7.91 -11.01
C ARG A 92 -11.04 7.66 -9.56
N THR A 93 -10.00 8.38 -9.14
CA THR A 93 -9.48 8.44 -7.76
C THR A 93 -8.71 7.20 -7.29
N ASN A 94 -9.24 5.99 -7.47
CA ASN A 94 -8.57 4.75 -7.08
C ASN A 94 -8.84 3.61 -8.07
N PRO A 95 -7.90 2.66 -8.28
CA PRO A 95 -8.15 1.48 -9.08
C PRO A 95 -9.32 0.67 -8.52
N ALA A 96 -10.26 0.31 -9.38
CA ALA A 96 -11.39 -0.55 -9.02
C ALA A 96 -11.67 -1.56 -10.13
N ARG A 97 -12.41 -2.61 -9.79
CA ARG A 97 -13.04 -3.50 -10.77
C ARG A 97 -14.49 -3.05 -10.93
N VAL A 98 -14.96 -2.99 -12.17
CA VAL A 98 -16.34 -2.63 -12.50
C VAL A 98 -17.07 -3.89 -12.93
N TRP A 99 -18.23 -4.14 -12.34
CA TRP A 99 -19.17 -5.18 -12.75
C TRP A 99 -20.45 -4.50 -13.21
N LEU A 100 -20.96 -4.91 -14.38
CA LEU A 100 -22.22 -4.43 -14.90
C LEU A 100 -23.32 -5.41 -14.53
N ALA A 101 -24.43 -4.90 -14.00
CA ALA A 101 -25.64 -5.64 -13.72
C ALA A 101 -26.82 -4.85 -14.27
N ALA A 102 -27.79 -5.55 -14.83
CA ALA A 102 -29.06 -4.98 -15.26
C ALA A 102 -30.19 -5.67 -14.50
N GLU A 103 -31.18 -4.90 -14.08
CA GLU A 103 -32.41 -5.46 -13.54
C GLU A 103 -33.26 -5.97 -14.72
N CYS A 104 -33.66 -7.23 -14.66
CA CYS A 104 -34.51 -7.78 -15.71
C CYS A 104 -35.90 -7.15 -15.60
N PRO A 105 -36.54 -6.78 -16.71
CA PRO A 105 -37.93 -6.31 -16.67
C PRO A 105 -38.86 -7.39 -16.11
N ASP A 106 -39.90 -7.00 -15.38
CA ASP A 106 -40.85 -7.91 -14.73
C ASP A 106 -41.78 -8.66 -15.71
N ASP A 107 -41.74 -8.31 -17.00
CA ASP A 107 -42.63 -8.85 -18.03
C ASP A 107 -42.02 -10.07 -18.73
N ASP A 108 -42.60 -11.25 -18.50
CA ASP A 108 -42.05 -12.55 -18.93
C ASP A 108 -41.74 -12.61 -20.44
N ALA A 109 -42.55 -11.96 -21.29
CA ALA A 109 -42.37 -12.00 -22.73
C ALA A 109 -41.19 -11.13 -23.22
N LEU A 110 -40.96 -9.98 -22.58
CA LEU A 110 -39.84 -9.09 -22.88
C LEU A 110 -38.56 -9.62 -22.23
N ALA A 111 -38.64 -10.09 -20.99
CA ALA A 111 -37.53 -10.68 -20.26
C ALA A 111 -36.95 -11.91 -20.99
N ALA A 112 -37.80 -12.75 -21.59
CA ALA A 112 -37.34 -13.90 -22.37
C ALA A 112 -36.74 -13.54 -23.74
N ALA A 113 -37.06 -12.37 -24.28
CA ALA A 113 -36.59 -11.91 -25.59
C ALA A 113 -35.34 -11.03 -25.51
N LEU A 114 -35.13 -10.34 -24.39
CA LEU A 114 -33.97 -9.48 -24.15
C LEU A 114 -32.75 -10.34 -23.82
N ARG A 115 -31.70 -10.27 -24.66
CA ARG A 115 -30.42 -10.92 -24.42
C ARG A 115 -29.32 -9.88 -24.32
N ILE A 116 -28.58 -9.91 -23.20
CA ILE A 116 -27.37 -9.11 -22.99
C ILE A 116 -26.18 -10.03 -23.28
N ASP A 117 -25.35 -9.65 -24.25
CA ASP A 117 -24.08 -10.33 -24.59
C ASP A 117 -22.88 -9.44 -24.32
#